data_AF-A0A3S3P2Z3-F1
#
_entry.id   AF-A0A3S3P2Z3-F1
#
_cell.length_a   1.000
_cell.length_b   1.000
_cell.length_c   1.000
_cell.angle_alpha   90.00
_cell.angle_beta   90.00
_cell.angle_gamma   90.00
#
_symmetry.space_group_name_H-M   'P 1'
#
loop_
_entity.id
_entity.type
_entity.pdbx_description
1 polymer ?
#
loop_
_entity_poly.entity_id
_entity_poly.type
_entity_poly.pdbx_seq_one_letter_code
_entity_poly.pdbx_strand_id
1 'polypeptide(L)'
;NRATKSQQKRARTLNTDSDLDILDEMLLSYDRRALPGSREKNPTVVFCELFIRSFGSINPESMVLISLILQIIYLFALIIIISNKDYEVDLYLRQSWVDKRLQTPNLSRPLDLNDPNLVKKIWKPEVFFVNAKEAEFQFVTVPNVLIRLEPSGNILYMLRLKLRFSCMMDLYRYPMDTQVCAIELASCK
;
A
#
# COMPACT_ATOMS: atom_id res chain seq x y z
N ASN A 1 33.92 17.27 -16.66
CA ASN A 1 32.78 16.83 -15.81
C ASN A 1 31.71 15.98 -16.50
N ARG A 2 31.71 15.79 -17.84
CA ARG A 2 30.74 14.91 -18.53
C ARG A 2 31.21 13.45 -18.67
N ALA A 3 32.52 13.24 -18.83
CA ALA A 3 33.15 11.90 -18.93
C ALA A 3 33.08 11.09 -17.62
N THR A 4 33.30 11.72 -16.47
CA THR A 4 33.25 11.06 -15.15
C THR A 4 31.85 10.58 -14.76
N LYS A 5 30.79 11.33 -15.13
CA LYS A 5 29.39 10.89 -14.94
C LYS A 5 29.03 9.68 -15.80
N SER A 6 29.57 9.59 -17.03
CA SER A 6 29.33 8.45 -17.92
C SER A 6 30.04 7.17 -17.43
N GLN A 7 31.26 7.29 -16.91
CA GLN A 7 31.99 6.17 -16.29
C GLN A 7 31.37 5.74 -14.96
N GLN A 8 30.91 6.67 -14.11
CA GLN A 8 30.14 6.34 -12.90
C GLN A 8 28.80 5.67 -13.24
N LYS A 9 28.10 6.11 -14.29
CA LYS A 9 26.84 5.47 -14.71
C LYS A 9 27.10 4.06 -15.24
N ARG A 10 28.17 3.86 -16.02
CA ARG A 10 28.56 2.55 -16.58
C ARG A 10 29.06 1.58 -15.50
N ALA A 11 29.87 2.04 -14.54
CA ALA A 11 30.29 1.24 -13.38
C ALA A 11 29.12 0.93 -12.42
N ARG A 12 28.18 1.86 -12.24
CA ARG A 12 26.93 1.60 -11.51
C ARG A 12 26.06 0.54 -12.17
N THR A 13 26.04 0.48 -13.51
CA THR A 13 25.27 -0.53 -14.25
C THR A 13 25.95 -1.91 -14.21
N LEU A 14 27.29 -1.95 -14.21
CA LEU A 14 28.04 -3.21 -14.08
C LEU A 14 27.88 -3.86 -12.69
N ASN A 15 27.77 -3.06 -11.62
CA ASN A 15 27.50 -3.58 -10.28
C ASN A 15 26.01 -3.94 -10.06
N THR A 16 25.07 -3.33 -10.79
CA THR A 16 23.65 -3.70 -10.66
C THR A 16 23.38 -5.11 -11.16
N ASP A 17 24.04 -5.54 -12.23
CA ASP A 17 23.83 -6.87 -12.79
C ASP A 17 24.34 -7.94 -11.81
N SER A 18 25.52 -7.74 -11.19
CA SER A 18 26.00 -8.65 -10.15
C SER A 18 25.12 -8.67 -8.89
N ASP A 19 24.57 -7.53 -8.49
CA ASP A 19 23.70 -7.45 -7.30
C ASP A 19 22.35 -8.16 -7.54
N LEU A 20 21.82 -8.12 -8.77
CA LEU A 20 20.61 -8.83 -9.16
C LEU A 20 20.83 -10.34 -9.27
N ASP A 21 21.99 -10.77 -9.79
CA ASP A 21 22.37 -12.19 -9.84
C ASP A 21 22.46 -12.81 -8.44
N ILE A 22 23.04 -12.07 -7.47
CA ILE A 22 23.09 -12.49 -6.06
C ILE A 22 21.67 -12.66 -5.51
N LEU A 23 20.76 -11.73 -5.81
CA LEU A 23 19.37 -11.83 -5.35
C LEU A 23 18.68 -13.05 -5.97
N ASP A 24 18.87 -13.32 -7.26
CA ASP A 24 18.28 -14.48 -7.91
C ASP A 24 18.79 -15.80 -7.30
N GLU A 25 20.08 -15.89 -6.96
CA GLU A 25 20.64 -17.05 -6.24
C GLU A 25 19.98 -17.23 -4.86
N MET A 26 19.82 -16.13 -4.10
CA MET A 26 19.17 -16.18 -2.80
C MET A 26 17.71 -16.64 -2.90
N LEU A 27 17.01 -16.22 -3.94
CA LEU A 27 15.61 -16.57 -4.17
C LEU A 27 15.41 -18.04 -4.58
N LEU A 28 16.45 -18.78 -4.98
CA LEU A 28 16.34 -20.23 -5.28
C LEU A 28 15.96 -21.05 -4.04
N SER A 29 16.49 -20.69 -2.87
CA SER A 29 16.23 -21.39 -1.60
C SER A 29 15.09 -20.77 -0.78
N TYR A 30 14.56 -19.64 -1.25
CA TYR A 30 13.62 -18.82 -0.51
C TYR A 30 12.17 -19.32 -0.68
N ASP A 31 11.57 -19.78 0.42
CA ASP A 31 10.14 -20.08 0.44
C ASP A 31 9.33 -18.87 0.93
N ARG A 32 8.62 -18.25 -0.01
CA ARG A 32 7.70 -17.13 0.26
C ARG A 32 6.45 -17.49 1.03
N ARG A 33 6.16 -18.78 1.26
CA ARG A 33 4.98 -19.23 2.01
C ARG A 33 5.25 -19.26 3.51
N ALA A 34 6.51 -19.41 3.90
CA ALA A 34 6.93 -19.37 5.30
C ALA A 34 7.11 -17.93 5.77
N LEU A 35 6.62 -17.61 6.98
CA LEU A 35 6.88 -16.33 7.63
C LEU A 35 8.37 -16.22 7.97
N PRO A 36 8.98 -15.03 7.88
CA PRO A 36 10.38 -14.81 8.25
C PRO A 36 10.72 -15.36 9.65
N GLY A 37 9.82 -15.15 10.62
CA GLY A 37 9.97 -15.63 12.00
C GLY A 37 9.62 -17.10 12.25
N SER A 38 9.15 -17.85 11.25
CA SER A 38 8.58 -19.19 11.45
C SER A 38 9.58 -20.20 12.03
N ARG A 39 10.86 -20.13 11.66
CA ARG A 39 11.91 -21.04 12.18
C ARG A 39 12.33 -20.72 13.61
N GLU A 40 12.31 -19.45 14.00
CA GLU A 40 12.79 -18.99 15.31
C GLU A 40 11.66 -18.85 16.35
N LYS A 41 10.39 -19.06 15.96
CA LYS A 41 9.19 -18.82 16.78
C LYS A 41 9.04 -17.37 17.28
N ASN A 42 9.72 -16.43 16.62
CA ASN A 42 9.58 -15.01 16.92
C ASN A 42 8.47 -14.39 16.06
N PRO A 43 7.64 -13.49 16.61
CA PRO A 43 6.67 -12.76 15.81
C PRO A 43 7.39 -11.88 14.79
N THR A 44 6.86 -11.80 13.58
CA THR A 44 7.39 -10.88 12.56
C THR A 44 6.78 -9.51 12.82
N VAL A 45 7.60 -8.56 13.28
CA VAL A 45 7.16 -7.18 13.52
C VAL A 45 7.14 -6.43 12.19
N VAL A 46 5.99 -5.84 11.86
CA VAL A 46 5.77 -5.06 10.64
C VAL A 46 5.39 -3.64 11.04
N PHE A 47 6.21 -2.67 10.64
CA PHE A 47 5.91 -1.25 10.81
C PHE A 47 5.12 -0.76 9.59
N CYS A 48 3.93 -0.24 9.82
CA CYS A 48 3.08 0.33 8.77
C CYS A 48 2.99 1.85 8.94
N GLU A 49 3.26 2.59 7.87
CA GLU A 49 3.12 4.04 7.79
C GLU A 49 2.17 4.39 6.63
N LEU A 50 1.23 5.30 6.89
CA LEU A 50 0.27 5.77 5.90
C LEU A 50 0.59 7.22 5.53
N PHE A 51 0.77 7.48 4.23
CA PHE A 51 0.96 8.82 3.71
C PHE A 51 -0.23 9.21 2.84
N ILE A 52 -1.09 10.07 3.35
CA ILE A 52 -2.27 10.54 2.63
C ILE A 52 -1.82 11.56 1.59
N ARG A 53 -2.18 11.32 0.31
CA ARG A 53 -1.93 12.26 -0.78
C ARG A 53 -3.09 13.22 -0.94
N SER A 54 -4.30 12.67 -0.97
CA SER A 54 -5.52 13.43 -1.16
C SER A 54 -6.71 12.65 -0.62
N PHE A 55 -7.68 13.39 -0.10
CA PHE A 55 -9.03 12.88 0.09
C PHE A 55 -9.80 13.11 -1.21
N GLY A 56 -10.46 12.07 -1.70
CA GLY A 56 -11.41 12.19 -2.80
C GLY A 56 -12.61 13.03 -2.39
N SER A 57 -13.37 13.48 -3.37
CA SER A 57 -14.58 14.26 -3.10
C SER A 57 -15.57 13.40 -2.32
N ILE A 58 -16.08 13.94 -1.21
CA ILE A 58 -17.27 13.38 -0.56
C ILE A 58 -18.42 13.71 -1.51
N ASN A 59 -18.81 12.73 -2.34
CA ASN A 59 -19.62 12.98 -3.53
C ASN A 59 -20.93 13.74 -3.18
N PRO A 60 -21.06 15.03 -3.55
CA PRO A 60 -22.23 15.83 -3.21
C PRO A 60 -23.38 15.65 -4.23
N GLU A 61 -23.14 15.00 -5.38
CA GLU A 61 -24.20 14.71 -6.36
C GLU A 61 -25.27 13.76 -5.80
N SER A 62 -24.90 12.87 -4.88
CA SER A 62 -25.83 12.11 -4.05
C SER A 62 -26.70 13.00 -3.15
N MET A 63 -26.25 14.20 -2.79
CA MET A 63 -26.92 15.10 -1.84
C MET A 63 -27.88 16.06 -2.55
N VAL A 64 -27.54 16.51 -3.77
CA VAL A 64 -28.33 17.50 -4.53
C VAL A 64 -29.51 16.85 -5.26
N LEU A 65 -29.38 15.62 -5.76
CA LEU A 65 -30.48 14.91 -6.42
C LEU A 65 -31.67 14.67 -5.47
N ILE A 66 -31.40 14.49 -4.16
CA ILE A 66 -32.39 14.20 -3.11
C ILE A 66 -33.42 15.32 -2.94
N SER A 67 -33.04 16.58 -3.15
CA SER A 67 -33.96 17.72 -3.03
C SER A 67 -35.10 17.69 -4.06
N LEU A 68 -34.82 17.18 -5.28
CA LEU A 68 -35.78 17.10 -6.38
C LEU A 68 -36.70 15.87 -6.32
N ILE A 69 -36.30 14.81 -5.61
CA ILE A 69 -37.11 13.57 -5.48
C ILE A 69 -37.93 13.50 -4.19
N LEU A 70 -37.74 14.47 -3.29
CA LEU A 70 -38.35 14.57 -1.97
C LEU A 70 -39.90 14.60 -1.95
N GLN A 71 -40.56 14.86 -3.09
CA GLN A 71 -42.03 14.79 -3.20
C GLN A 71 -42.58 13.37 -3.44
N ILE A 72 -41.78 12.39 -3.89
CA ILE A 72 -42.25 11.02 -4.20
C ILE A 72 -41.50 9.93 -3.40
N ILE A 73 -40.34 10.25 -2.81
CA ILE A 73 -39.39 9.25 -2.28
C ILE A 73 -39.45 9.01 -0.77
N TYR A 74 -40.27 9.71 0.02
CA TYR A 74 -40.20 9.70 1.51
C TYR A 74 -40.14 8.31 2.19
N LEU A 75 -40.77 7.27 1.61
CA LEU A 75 -40.73 5.88 2.11
C LEU A 75 -39.51 5.07 1.62
N PHE A 76 -39.01 5.33 0.41
CA PHE A 76 -37.80 4.71 -0.15
C PHE A 76 -36.51 5.44 0.32
N ALA A 77 -36.62 6.74 0.68
CA ALA A 77 -35.55 7.59 1.18
C ALA A 77 -35.00 7.13 2.52
N LEU A 78 -35.83 6.62 3.44
CA LEU A 78 -35.33 6.13 4.73
C LEU A 78 -34.31 4.99 4.54
N ILE A 79 -34.52 4.14 3.51
CA ILE A 79 -33.63 3.03 3.16
C ILE A 79 -32.36 3.52 2.44
N ILE A 80 -32.48 4.53 1.57
CA ILE A 80 -31.35 5.07 0.78
C ILE A 80 -30.46 6.03 1.60
N ILE A 81 -30.99 6.76 2.58
CA ILE A 81 -30.21 7.67 3.45
C ILE A 81 -29.27 6.88 4.39
N ILE A 82 -29.57 5.61 4.67
CA ILE A 82 -28.68 4.66 5.35
C ILE A 82 -27.58 4.16 4.38
N SER A 83 -27.79 4.28 3.06
CA SER A 83 -26.94 3.69 2.04
C SER A 83 -25.78 4.61 1.64
N ASN A 84 -24.73 4.55 2.47
CA ASN A 84 -23.31 4.74 2.12
C ASN A 84 -22.76 6.16 1.99
N LYS A 85 -22.53 6.74 3.17
CA LYS A 85 -21.63 7.86 3.41
C LYS A 85 -20.16 7.42 3.31
N ASP A 86 -19.71 7.24 2.09
CA ASP A 86 -18.33 6.81 1.84
C ASP A 86 -17.43 8.00 1.57
N TYR A 87 -16.16 7.85 1.96
CA TYR A 87 -15.12 8.79 1.57
C TYR A 87 -13.99 8.03 0.88
N GLU A 88 -13.43 8.67 -0.13
CA GLU A 88 -12.33 8.11 -0.90
C GLU A 88 -11.01 8.71 -0.43
N VAL A 89 -9.96 7.90 -0.40
CA VAL A 89 -8.61 8.32 -0.01
C VAL A 89 -7.60 7.75 -0.99
N ASP A 90 -6.74 8.61 -1.52
CA ASP A 90 -5.52 8.21 -2.22
C ASP A 90 -4.35 8.32 -1.25
N LEU A 91 -3.70 7.20 -0.97
CA LEU A 91 -2.60 7.12 -0.02
C LEU A 91 -1.47 6.22 -0.52
N TYR A 92 -0.29 6.42 0.06
CA TYR A 92 0.80 5.45 0.01
C TYR A 92 0.83 4.67 1.31
N LEU A 93 0.80 3.35 1.21
CA LEU A 93 1.08 2.45 2.31
C LEU A 93 2.56 2.09 2.24
N ARG A 94 3.29 2.30 3.34
CA ARG A 94 4.69 1.95 3.51
C ARG A 94 4.79 0.90 4.62
N GLN A 95 5.36 -0.24 4.31
CA GLN A 95 5.53 -1.36 5.24
C GLN A 95 7.01 -1.69 5.34
N SER A 96 7.50 -1.85 6.57
CA SER A 96 8.89 -2.24 6.83
C SER A 96 8.93 -3.43 7.78
N TRP A 97 9.70 -4.44 7.41
CA TRP A 97 9.98 -5.61 8.24
C TRP A 97 11.38 -6.12 7.96
N VAL A 98 11.90 -6.95 8.86
CA VAL A 98 13.22 -7.58 8.71
C VAL A 98 13.03 -9.05 8.36
N ASP A 99 13.65 -9.49 7.27
CA ASP A 99 13.76 -10.91 6.90
C ASP A 99 15.23 -11.33 6.87
N LYS A 100 15.62 -12.11 7.89
CA LYS A 100 16.99 -12.64 8.03
C LYS A 100 17.40 -13.55 6.87
N ARG A 101 16.45 -14.17 6.17
CA ARG A 101 16.74 -15.05 5.00
C ARG A 101 17.26 -14.26 3.81
N LEU A 102 16.95 -12.96 3.75
CA LEU A 102 17.39 -12.05 2.70
C LEU A 102 18.55 -11.15 3.16
N GLN A 103 19.17 -11.43 4.30
CA GLN A 103 20.36 -10.74 4.76
C GLN A 103 21.59 -11.30 4.05
N THR A 104 22.40 -10.44 3.43
CA THR A 104 23.64 -10.85 2.79
C THR A 104 24.73 -9.78 2.95
N PRO A 105 25.95 -10.17 3.36
CA PRO A 105 27.08 -9.25 3.41
C PRO A 105 27.62 -8.90 2.02
N ASN A 106 27.24 -9.67 0.99
CA ASN A 106 27.73 -9.48 -0.38
C ASN A 106 27.04 -8.31 -1.09
N LEU A 107 25.90 -7.84 -0.58
CA LEU A 107 25.19 -6.69 -1.14
C LEU A 107 25.81 -5.40 -0.57
N SER A 108 26.50 -4.64 -1.42
CA SER A 108 27.19 -3.41 -0.98
C SER A 108 26.22 -2.22 -0.76
N ARG A 109 25.00 -2.27 -1.29
CA ARG A 109 24.06 -1.13 -1.31
C ARG A 109 22.61 -1.60 -1.31
N PRO A 110 21.65 -0.78 -0.87
CA PRO A 110 20.23 -1.10 -1.01
C PRO A 110 19.85 -1.33 -2.48
N LEU A 111 19.04 -2.36 -2.71
CA LEU A 111 18.57 -2.75 -4.02
C LEU A 111 17.09 -2.37 -4.16
N ASP A 112 16.80 -1.55 -5.17
CA ASP A 112 15.46 -1.09 -5.50
C ASP A 112 14.86 -1.96 -6.60
N LEU A 113 13.82 -2.70 -6.24
CA LEU A 113 13.12 -3.65 -7.08
C LEU A 113 11.77 -3.07 -7.49
N ASN A 114 11.59 -2.88 -8.79
CA ASN A 114 10.36 -2.43 -9.41
C ASN A 114 9.72 -3.49 -10.34
N ASP A 115 10.41 -4.60 -10.62
CA ASP A 115 9.88 -5.69 -11.44
C ASP A 115 8.75 -6.44 -10.69
N PRO A 116 7.51 -6.45 -11.21
CA PRO A 116 6.39 -7.16 -10.61
C PRO A 116 6.64 -8.66 -10.41
N ASN A 117 7.45 -9.31 -11.26
CA ASN A 117 7.72 -10.74 -11.14
C ASN A 117 8.57 -11.05 -9.90
N LEU A 118 9.60 -10.24 -9.67
CA LEU A 118 10.50 -10.36 -8.53
C LEU A 118 9.78 -9.99 -7.23
N VAL A 119 8.98 -8.93 -7.25
CA VAL A 119 8.13 -8.52 -6.12
C VAL A 119 7.18 -9.64 -5.67
N LYS A 120 6.66 -10.45 -6.61
CA LYS A 120 5.80 -11.60 -6.30
C LYS A 120 6.54 -12.78 -5.64
N LYS A 121 7.85 -12.89 -5.83
CA LYS A 121 8.68 -13.96 -5.23
C LYS A 121 9.00 -13.71 -3.76
N ILE A 122 8.94 -12.47 -3.29
CA ILE A 122 9.26 -12.10 -1.90
C ILE A 122 8.02 -12.27 -1.00
N TRP A 123 8.23 -12.68 0.25
CA TRP A 123 7.13 -12.74 1.24
C TRP A 123 6.77 -11.31 1.63
N LYS A 124 5.49 -11.01 1.76
CA LYS A 124 5.00 -9.72 2.23
C LYS A 124 3.87 -9.94 3.24
N PRO A 125 3.75 -9.06 4.24
CA PRO A 125 2.67 -9.15 5.22
C PRO A 125 1.32 -8.91 4.57
N GLU A 126 0.32 -9.69 5.00
CA GLU A 126 -1.07 -9.56 4.55
C GLU A 126 -1.79 -8.51 5.40
N VAL A 127 -1.62 -7.24 5.02
CA VAL A 127 -2.32 -6.12 5.67
C VAL A 127 -3.54 -5.72 4.85
N PHE A 128 -4.66 -5.53 5.54
CA PHE A 128 -5.93 -5.16 4.94
C PHE A 128 -6.62 -4.06 5.75
N PHE A 129 -7.50 -3.33 5.08
CA PHE A 129 -8.28 -2.25 5.66
C PHE A 129 -9.67 -2.79 6.02
N VAL A 130 -10.01 -2.81 7.32
CA VAL A 130 -11.20 -3.48 7.84
C VAL A 130 -12.48 -2.82 7.34
N ASN A 131 -12.48 -1.48 7.32
CA ASN A 131 -13.63 -0.66 6.96
C ASN A 131 -13.59 -0.16 5.51
N ALA A 132 -12.68 -0.70 4.68
CA ALA A 132 -12.65 -0.41 3.25
C ALA A 132 -13.74 -1.22 2.54
N LYS A 133 -14.63 -0.53 1.83
CA LYS A 133 -15.64 -1.13 0.96
C LYS A 133 -15.05 -1.55 -0.38
N GLU A 134 -14.21 -0.69 -0.94
CA GLU A 134 -13.54 -0.91 -2.21
C GLU A 134 -12.07 -0.53 -2.05
N ALA A 135 -11.19 -1.35 -2.62
CA ALA A 135 -9.76 -1.11 -2.64
C ALA A 135 -9.22 -1.33 -4.05
N GLU A 136 -8.66 -0.26 -4.62
CA GLU A 136 -8.07 -0.28 -5.95
C GLU A 136 -6.56 -0.05 -5.87
N PHE A 137 -5.81 -1.01 -6.40
CA PHE A 137 -4.37 -0.84 -6.60
C PHE A 137 -4.15 0.04 -7.84
N GLN A 138 -3.31 1.07 -7.70
CA GLN A 138 -3.08 2.00 -8.80
C GLN A 138 -2.03 1.47 -9.78
N PHE A 139 -2.48 1.08 -10.97
CA PHE A 139 -1.65 0.60 -12.08
C PHE A 139 -1.65 1.62 -13.23
N VAL A 140 -0.67 2.53 -13.31
CA VAL A 140 -0.52 3.41 -14.48
C VAL A 140 0.82 3.10 -15.15
N THR A 141 0.72 2.39 -16.27
CA THR A 141 1.73 1.65 -17.05
C THR A 141 2.42 0.45 -16.35
N VAL A 142 2.77 0.56 -15.06
CA VAL A 142 3.34 -0.51 -14.22
C VAL A 142 2.70 -0.42 -12.83
N PRO A 143 2.53 -1.52 -12.06
CA PRO A 143 2.14 -1.43 -10.65
C PRO A 143 3.05 -0.44 -9.92
N ASN A 144 2.47 0.57 -9.25
CA ASN A 144 3.23 1.52 -8.44
C ASN A 144 3.65 0.88 -7.11
N VAL A 145 4.53 -0.12 -7.23
CA VAL A 145 5.05 -0.93 -6.14
C VAL A 145 6.56 -0.84 -6.18
N LEU A 146 7.14 -0.54 -5.03
CA LEU A 146 8.58 -0.52 -4.83
C LEU A 146 8.91 -1.44 -3.66
N ILE A 147 9.83 -2.39 -3.89
CA ILE A 147 10.52 -3.09 -2.81
C ILE A 147 11.96 -2.58 -2.76
N ARG A 148 12.39 -2.11 -1.59
CA ARG A 148 13.79 -1.83 -1.31
C ARG A 148 14.31 -2.87 -0.32
N LEU A 149 15.33 -3.62 -0.74
CA LEU A 149 16.06 -4.56 0.11
C LEU A 149 17.35 -3.92 0.58
N GLU A 150 17.54 -3.81 1.90
CA GLU A 150 18.79 -3.38 2.49
C GLU A 150 19.71 -4.60 2.77
N PRO A 151 21.05 -4.45 2.72
CA PRO A 151 21.99 -5.54 3.03
C PRO A 151 21.81 -6.16 4.43
N SER A 152 21.24 -5.40 5.35
CA SER A 152 20.88 -5.82 6.71
C SER A 152 19.71 -6.82 6.76
N GLY A 153 19.02 -7.06 5.65
CA GLY A 153 17.78 -7.85 5.59
C GLY A 153 16.52 -7.05 5.92
N ASN A 154 16.62 -5.73 6.10
CA ASN A 154 15.46 -4.86 6.20
C ASN A 154 14.83 -4.68 4.82
N ILE A 155 13.52 -4.87 4.75
CA ILE A 155 12.74 -4.78 3.52
C ILE A 155 11.73 -3.68 3.70
N LEU A 156 11.72 -2.78 2.71
CA LEU A 156 10.75 -1.72 2.60
C LEU A 156 9.84 -1.99 1.41
N TYR A 157 8.55 -2.11 1.66
CA TYR A 157 7.52 -2.25 0.65
C TYR A 157 6.65 -0.99 0.63
N MET A 158 6.55 -0.36 -0.54
CA MET A 158 5.71 0.81 -0.74
C MET A 158 4.74 0.55 -1.88
N LEU A 159 3.46 0.84 -1.66
CA LEU A 159 2.42 0.77 -2.68
C LEU A 159 1.48 1.97 -2.61
N ARG A 160 0.97 2.38 -3.77
CA ARG A 160 -0.11 3.36 -3.88
C ARG A 160 -1.46 2.66 -3.91
N LEU A 161 -2.38 3.10 -3.06
CA LEU A 161 -3.73 2.59 -2.95
C LEU A 161 -4.74 3.72 -3.08
N LYS A 162 -5.83 3.44 -3.79
CA LYS A 162 -7.05 4.25 -3.79
C LYS A 162 -8.11 3.44 -3.06
N LEU A 163 -8.57 3.93 -1.92
CA LEU A 163 -9.45 3.21 -1.02
C LEU A 163 -10.73 3.98 -0.79
N ARG A 164 -11.85 3.27 -0.78
CA ARG A 164 -13.16 3.82 -0.41
C ARG A 164 -13.57 3.24 0.93
N PHE A 165 -13.67 4.10 1.93
CA PHE A 165 -13.99 3.71 3.30
C PHE A 165 -15.45 3.99 3.62
N SER A 166 -16.05 3.09 4.41
CA SER A 166 -17.37 3.33 5.00
C SER A 166 -17.24 4.23 6.23
N CYS A 167 -18.00 5.33 6.26
CA CYS A 167 -18.07 6.19 7.44
C CYS A 167 -19.51 6.50 7.82
N MET A 168 -19.87 6.29 9.09
CA MET A 168 -21.18 6.71 9.59
C MET A 168 -21.12 8.19 9.99
N MET A 169 -21.45 9.09 9.06
CA MET A 169 -21.51 10.53 9.37
C MET A 169 -22.82 10.91 10.06
N ASP A 170 -22.75 11.83 11.03
CA ASP A 170 -23.90 12.39 11.74
C ASP A 170 -24.32 13.75 11.14
N LEU A 171 -25.42 13.77 10.40
CA LEU A 171 -25.88 14.98 9.68
C LEU A 171 -26.79 15.88 10.53
N TYR A 172 -26.77 15.75 11.86
CA TYR A 172 -27.67 16.51 12.74
C TYR A 172 -27.59 18.05 12.54
N ARG A 173 -26.45 18.59 12.11
CA ARG A 173 -26.23 20.05 11.91
C ARG A 173 -25.84 20.45 10.49
N TYR A 174 -26.24 19.66 9.49
CA TYR A 174 -25.91 19.96 8.11
C TYR A 174 -26.26 21.41 7.70
N PRO A 175 -25.38 22.16 6.99
CA PRO A 175 -24.03 21.81 6.50
C PRO A 175 -22.87 22.18 7.44
N MET A 176 -23.17 22.57 8.68
CA MET A 176 -22.21 23.05 9.69
C MET A 176 -21.83 21.95 10.70
N ASP A 177 -21.91 20.69 10.28
CA ASP A 177 -21.57 19.50 11.03
C ASP A 177 -20.07 19.17 10.95
N THR A 178 -19.58 18.40 11.91
CA THR A 178 -18.19 17.90 11.94
C THR A 178 -18.22 16.39 11.93
N GLN A 179 -17.45 15.78 11.03
CA GLN A 179 -17.41 14.34 10.85
C GLN A 179 -16.05 13.77 11.24
N VAL A 180 -16.06 12.66 11.96
CA VAL A 180 -14.86 11.91 12.34
C VAL A 180 -14.94 10.53 11.69
N CYS A 181 -14.09 10.28 10.71
CA CYS A 181 -14.01 9.00 10.00
C CYS A 181 -12.66 8.33 10.29
N ALA A 182 -12.70 7.07 10.73
CA ALA A 182 -11.51 6.29 11.06
C ALA A 182 -11.01 5.48 9.86
N ILE A 183 -9.70 5.26 9.77
CA ILE A 183 -9.09 4.26 8.89
C ILE A 183 -8.61 3.12 9.77
N GLU A 184 -9.17 1.93 9.59
CA GLU A 184 -8.84 0.76 10.41
C GLU A 184 -7.95 -0.19 9.62
N LEU A 185 -6.76 -0.46 10.17
CA LEU A 185 -5.76 -1.34 9.58
C LEU A 185 -5.64 -2.62 10.42
N ALA A 186 -5.67 -3.77 9.77
CA ALA A 186 -5.47 -5.06 10.41
C ALA A 186 -4.51 -5.93 9.59
N SER A 187 -3.94 -6.94 10.26
CA SER A 187 -3.10 -7.96 9.62
C SER A 187 -3.78 -9.32 9.79
N CYS A 188 -3.71 -10.16 8.75
CA CYS A 188 -4.13 -11.55 8.84
C CYS A 188 -2.87 -12.44 8.95
N LYS A 189 -2.93 -13.45 9.83
CA LYS A 189 -1.85 -14.35 10.28
C LYS A 189 -0.98 -13.82 11.42
#